data_AF-A0A6H1ZLW3-F1
#
_entry.id   AF-A0A6H1ZLW3-F1
#
_cell.length_a   1.000
_cell.length_b   1.000
_cell.length_c   1.000
_cell.angle_alpha   90.00
_cell.angle_beta   90.00
_cell.angle_gamma   90.00
#
_symmetry.space_group_name_H-M   'P 1'
#
loop_
_entity.id
_entity.type
_entity.pdbx_description
1 polymer ?
#
loop_
_entity_poly.entity_id
_entity_poly.type
_entity_poly.pdbx_seq_one_letter_code
_entity_poly.pdbx_strand_id
1 'polypeptide(L)'
;DKNWFQKRQRILLWLLNVPIIKIWFRWILRIRKCDCLLNIKINRIEPNAFYYGAKKKGKKIEVVADFRTHNKYSKRLFHAFYPLWYLFHCWDWVIGDRILYPRLSFGFATLTQYPGSIGLNNPVDGFVELFPAAGTTWAATRDATIGNLVSNGGFIGVYHQLWQPRWGFRRGFDLFDTSALGSSAVISAWTVSLYGIAKTDNVNDAYSYIAAVTSTPASTTALITEDFDQLGGTSIASTVDITGFSITGYNDFVGNNLTVINKTGITKLGFREGHDLMNISFTNDPGYSDINYYAAAATGTTQDPKLVVTYSLSALSGGAFLLNMI
;
A
#
# COMPACT_ATOMS: atom_id res chain seq x y z
N ASP A 1 0.61 0.44 -15.47
CA ASP A 1 2.08 0.36 -15.63
C ASP A 1 2.45 -0.23 -17.00
N LYS A 2 3.36 0.43 -17.74
CA LYS A 2 3.87 -0.02 -19.06
C LYS A 2 4.81 -1.22 -18.93
N ASN A 3 5.57 -1.31 -17.83
CA ASN A 3 6.46 -2.43 -17.56
C ASN A 3 5.69 -3.73 -17.37
N TRP A 4 4.54 -3.68 -16.68
CA TRP A 4 3.65 -4.82 -16.55
C TRP A 4 3.17 -5.38 -17.90
N PHE A 5 2.74 -4.50 -18.83
CA PHE A 5 2.31 -4.92 -20.18
C PHE A 5 3.45 -5.58 -20.94
N GLN A 6 4.66 -5.01 -20.87
CA GLN A 6 5.85 -5.60 -21.50
C GLN A 6 6.16 -7.00 -20.93
N LYS A 7 6.16 -7.16 -19.61
CA LYS A 7 6.41 -8.46 -18.94
C LYS A 7 5.34 -9.51 -19.29
N ARG A 8 4.09 -9.10 -19.50
CA ARG A 8 2.96 -10.00 -19.79
C ARG A 8 2.56 -10.04 -21.26
N GLN A 9 3.37 -9.46 -22.15
CA GLN A 9 3.04 -9.24 -23.56
C GLN A 9 2.63 -10.53 -24.26
N ARG A 10 3.37 -11.63 -24.03
CA ARG A 10 3.11 -12.93 -24.67
C ARG A 10 1.73 -13.49 -24.33
N ILE A 11 1.34 -13.44 -23.05
CA ILE A 11 0.04 -13.95 -22.58
C ILE A 11 -1.09 -13.09 -23.12
N LEU A 12 -0.96 -11.76 -23.05
CA LEU A 12 -1.96 -10.83 -23.56
C LEU A 12 -2.19 -11.02 -25.06
N LEU A 13 -1.12 -11.20 -25.84
CA LEU A 13 -1.21 -11.45 -27.28
C LEU A 13 -1.80 -12.82 -27.60
N TRP A 14 -1.56 -13.83 -26.76
CA TRP A 14 -2.21 -15.13 -26.90
C TRP A 14 -3.74 -14.96 -26.72
N LEU A 15 -4.18 -14.34 -25.62
CA LEU A 15 -5.61 -14.08 -25.36
C LEU A 15 -6.27 -13.24 -26.48
N LEU A 16 -5.56 -12.25 -27.04
CA LEU A 16 -6.06 -11.38 -28.10
C LEU A 16 -6.18 -12.03 -29.48
N ASN A 17 -5.55 -13.18 -29.72
CA ASN A 17 -5.43 -13.77 -31.06
C ASN A 17 -5.93 -15.22 -31.16
N VAL A 18 -6.04 -15.95 -30.04
CA VAL A 18 -6.52 -17.34 -30.03
C VAL A 18 -7.98 -17.41 -30.49
N PRO A 19 -8.36 -18.36 -31.37
CA PRO A 19 -9.75 -18.57 -31.77
C PRO A 19 -10.68 -18.69 -30.57
N ILE A 20 -11.91 -18.19 -30.71
CA ILE A 20 -12.94 -18.14 -29.64
C ILE A 20 -12.59 -17.17 -28.50
N ILE A 21 -11.45 -17.35 -27.82
CA ILE A 21 -11.00 -16.50 -26.69
C ILE A 21 -10.86 -15.04 -27.13
N LYS A 22 -10.32 -14.79 -28.34
CA LYS A 22 -10.15 -13.43 -28.87
C LYS A 22 -11.46 -12.65 -28.98
N ILE A 23 -12.60 -13.31 -29.16
CA ILE A 23 -13.90 -12.65 -29.29
C ILE A 23 -14.25 -12.01 -27.95
N TRP A 24 -14.20 -12.81 -26.89
CA TRP A 24 -14.45 -12.36 -25.52
C TRP A 24 -13.40 -11.35 -25.04
N PHE A 25 -12.11 -11.65 -25.24
CA PHE A 25 -11.03 -10.81 -24.71
C PHE A 25 -10.93 -9.45 -25.41
N ARG A 26 -11.14 -9.38 -26.74
CA ARG A 26 -11.23 -8.10 -27.46
C ARG A 26 -12.49 -7.32 -27.08
N TRP A 27 -13.60 -8.00 -26.79
CA TRP A 27 -14.81 -7.37 -26.30
C TRP A 27 -14.59 -6.71 -24.92
N ILE A 28 -13.92 -7.40 -23.98
CA ILE A 28 -13.52 -6.85 -22.67
C ILE A 28 -12.70 -5.56 -22.82
N LEU A 29 -11.71 -5.58 -23.70
CA LEU A 29 -10.84 -4.43 -23.94
C LEU A 29 -11.51 -3.34 -24.78
N ARG A 30 -12.77 -3.56 -25.22
CA ARG A 30 -13.51 -2.72 -26.15
C ARG A 30 -12.69 -2.38 -27.41
N ILE A 31 -12.09 -3.42 -27.99
CA ILE A 31 -11.52 -3.39 -29.34
C ILE A 31 -12.61 -3.92 -30.27
N ARG A 32 -13.35 -3.01 -30.90
CA ARG A 32 -14.52 -3.35 -31.74
C ARG A 32 -14.06 -3.77 -33.13
N LYS A 33 -14.96 -4.41 -33.89
CA LYS A 33 -14.71 -4.76 -35.30
C LYS A 33 -14.35 -3.54 -36.17
N CYS A 34 -14.85 -2.35 -35.81
CA CYS A 34 -14.50 -1.10 -36.48
C CYS A 34 -13.08 -0.60 -36.16
N ASP A 35 -12.52 -0.93 -35.00
CA ASP A 35 -11.14 -0.57 -34.64
C ASP A 35 -10.13 -1.59 -35.24
N CYS A 36 -10.46 -2.88 -35.17
CA CYS A 36 -9.64 -3.96 -35.71
C CYS A 36 -10.50 -5.20 -35.99
N LEU A 37 -10.49 -5.67 -37.24
CA LEU A 37 -11.23 -6.86 -37.63
C LEU A 37 -10.73 -8.10 -36.87
N LEU A 38 -11.65 -9.02 -36.55
CA LEU A 38 -11.35 -10.23 -35.77
C LEU A 38 -10.38 -11.19 -36.46
N ASN A 39 -10.25 -11.11 -37.79
CA ASN A 39 -9.29 -11.89 -38.57
C ASN A 39 -7.88 -11.27 -38.59
N ILE A 40 -7.73 -10.01 -38.17
CA ILE A 40 -6.43 -9.35 -38.12
C ILE A 40 -5.75 -9.61 -36.78
N LYS A 41 -4.47 -10.01 -36.84
CA LYS A 41 -3.65 -10.29 -35.66
C LYS A 41 -3.21 -8.98 -34.99
N ILE A 42 -3.39 -8.91 -33.67
CA ILE A 42 -2.81 -7.86 -32.84
C ILE A 42 -1.39 -8.30 -32.48
N ASN A 43 -0.42 -7.45 -32.76
CA ASN A 43 1.01 -7.71 -32.60
C ASN A 43 1.55 -7.17 -31.27
N ARG A 44 0.96 -6.11 -30.73
CA ARG A 44 1.38 -5.50 -29.46
C ARG A 44 0.21 -4.78 -28.80
N ILE A 45 0.23 -4.70 -27.47
CA ILE A 45 -0.72 -3.96 -26.66
C ILE A 45 0.03 -3.25 -25.54
N GLU A 46 -0.33 -2.02 -25.27
CA GLU A 46 0.19 -1.13 -24.25
C GLU A 46 -0.97 -0.62 -23.37
N PRO A 47 -0.72 0.04 -22.22
CA PRO A 47 -1.79 0.57 -21.37
C PRO A 47 -2.81 1.46 -22.11
N ASN A 48 -2.35 2.21 -23.12
CA ASN A 48 -3.14 3.18 -23.88
C ASN A 48 -3.16 2.94 -25.40
N ALA A 49 -2.48 1.91 -25.92
CA ALA A 49 -2.41 1.67 -27.37
C ALA A 49 -2.42 0.18 -27.73
N PHE A 50 -2.79 -0.15 -28.96
CA PHE A 50 -2.52 -1.48 -29.52
C PHE A 50 -2.09 -1.39 -30.98
N TYR A 51 -1.36 -2.39 -31.43
CA TYR A 51 -0.71 -2.45 -32.72
C TYR A 51 -1.13 -3.71 -33.46
N TYR A 52 -1.51 -3.61 -34.71
CA TYR A 52 -2.04 -4.73 -35.47
C TYR A 52 -1.65 -4.68 -36.95
N GLY A 53 -1.86 -5.81 -37.63
CA GLY A 53 -1.68 -5.89 -39.08
C GLY A 53 -0.25 -5.74 -39.56
N ALA A 54 0.74 -6.20 -38.77
CA ALA A 54 2.15 -6.11 -39.17
C ALA A 54 2.41 -6.76 -40.55
N LYS A 55 2.98 -5.98 -41.47
CA LYS A 55 3.38 -6.43 -42.82
C LYS A 55 4.84 -6.09 -43.06
N LYS A 56 5.60 -7.02 -43.65
CA LYS A 56 6.98 -6.77 -44.08
C LYS A 56 6.97 -6.10 -45.45
N LYS A 57 7.62 -4.95 -45.58
CA LYS A 57 7.80 -4.23 -46.85
C LYS A 57 9.28 -3.94 -47.05
N GLY A 58 9.94 -4.82 -47.80
CA GLY A 58 11.40 -4.83 -47.93
C GLY A 58 12.08 -5.07 -46.58
N LYS A 59 12.90 -4.10 -46.14
CA LYS A 59 13.62 -4.13 -44.85
C LYS A 59 12.82 -3.53 -43.68
N LYS A 60 11.62 -2.98 -43.92
CA LYS A 60 10.78 -2.32 -42.90
C LYS A 60 9.57 -3.18 -42.53
N ILE A 61 9.08 -3.02 -41.30
CA ILE A 61 7.81 -3.59 -40.84
C ILE A 61 6.82 -2.44 -40.70
N GLU A 62 5.76 -2.46 -41.51
CA GLU A 62 4.64 -1.54 -41.39
C GLU A 62 3.61 -2.12 -40.41
N VAL A 63 3.15 -1.30 -39.47
CA VAL A 63 2.17 -1.67 -38.43
C VAL A 63 1.18 -0.52 -38.29
N VAL A 64 -0.09 -0.87 -38.10
CA VAL A 64 -1.12 0.12 -37.74
C VAL A 64 -1.21 0.18 -36.22
N ALA A 65 -1.21 1.39 -35.67
CA ALA A 65 -1.31 1.64 -34.23
C ALA A 65 -2.55 2.48 -33.93
N ASP A 66 -3.32 2.07 -32.93
CA ASP A 66 -4.43 2.82 -32.38
C ASP A 66 -4.01 3.33 -31.00
N PHE A 67 -3.96 4.66 -30.84
CA PHE A 67 -3.61 5.34 -29.60
C PHE A 67 -4.84 5.94 -28.93
N ARG A 68 -4.88 5.84 -27.60
CA ARG A 68 -5.91 6.46 -26.75
C ARG A 68 -5.27 7.48 -25.82
N THR A 69 -6.05 8.51 -25.48
CA THR A 69 -5.61 9.65 -24.64
C THR A 69 -5.33 9.28 -23.19
N HIS A 70 -5.75 8.09 -22.74
CA HIS A 70 -5.54 7.60 -21.39
C HIS A 70 -5.30 6.09 -21.40
N ASN A 71 -4.90 5.53 -20.25
CA ASN A 71 -4.64 4.10 -20.06
C ASN A 71 -5.92 3.24 -20.07
N LYS A 72 -6.67 3.29 -21.18
CA LYS A 72 -7.95 2.61 -21.39
C LYS A 72 -7.83 1.11 -21.17
N TYR A 73 -6.82 0.48 -21.76
CA TYR A 73 -6.69 -0.98 -21.77
C TYR A 73 -6.29 -1.52 -20.40
N SER A 74 -5.43 -0.81 -19.65
CA SER A 74 -5.12 -1.22 -18.28
C SER A 74 -6.32 -1.11 -17.36
N LYS A 75 -7.09 -0.01 -17.43
CA LYS A 75 -8.32 0.18 -16.63
C LYS A 75 -9.36 -0.91 -16.95
N ARG A 76 -9.56 -1.21 -18.23
CA ARG A 76 -10.52 -2.25 -18.67
C ARG A 76 -10.11 -3.64 -18.18
N LEU A 77 -8.82 -3.97 -18.29
CA LEU A 77 -8.31 -5.23 -17.79
C LEU A 77 -8.54 -5.35 -16.28
N PHE A 78 -8.20 -4.31 -15.52
CA PHE A 78 -8.45 -4.25 -14.08
C PHE A 78 -9.92 -4.50 -13.75
N HIS A 79 -10.84 -3.71 -14.30
CA HIS A 79 -12.27 -3.84 -14.00
C HIS A 79 -12.89 -5.15 -14.48
N ALA A 80 -12.38 -5.76 -15.55
CA ALA A 80 -12.91 -7.03 -16.05
C ALA A 80 -12.55 -8.22 -15.15
N PHE A 81 -11.36 -8.19 -14.55
CA PHE A 81 -10.91 -9.24 -13.63
C PHE A 81 -11.25 -8.95 -12.16
N TYR A 82 -11.67 -7.72 -11.83
CA TYR A 82 -12.04 -7.33 -10.48
C TYR A 82 -13.17 -8.18 -9.87
N PRO A 83 -14.30 -8.48 -10.57
CA PRO A 83 -15.32 -9.38 -10.03
C PRO A 83 -14.82 -10.82 -9.84
N LEU A 84 -13.95 -11.30 -10.73
CA LEU A 84 -13.37 -12.63 -10.62
C LEU A 84 -12.44 -12.74 -9.40
N TRP A 85 -11.67 -11.67 -9.13
CA TRP A 85 -10.87 -11.56 -7.93
C TRP A 85 -11.74 -11.64 -6.67
N TYR A 86 -12.84 -10.87 -6.60
CA TYR A 86 -13.80 -10.98 -5.49
C TYR A 86 -14.38 -12.39 -5.36
N LEU A 87 -14.69 -13.05 -6.48
CA LEU A 87 -15.22 -14.40 -6.46
C LEU A 87 -14.22 -15.41 -5.88
N PHE A 88 -12.93 -15.30 -6.21
CA PHE A 88 -11.90 -16.14 -5.60
C PHE A 88 -11.68 -15.83 -4.11
N HIS A 89 -11.74 -14.56 -3.72
CA HIS A 89 -11.72 -14.17 -2.30
C HIS A 89 -12.91 -14.73 -1.53
N CYS A 90 -14.12 -14.64 -2.09
CA CYS A 90 -15.32 -15.22 -1.50
C CYS A 90 -15.21 -16.75 -1.44
N TRP A 91 -14.67 -17.41 -2.46
CA TRP A 91 -14.43 -18.86 -2.44
C TRP A 91 -13.47 -19.26 -1.31
N ASP A 92 -12.33 -18.57 -1.18
CA ASP A 92 -11.35 -18.85 -0.13
C ASP A 92 -11.98 -18.62 1.25
N TRP A 93 -12.67 -17.50 1.45
CA TRP A 93 -13.30 -17.17 2.72
C TRP A 93 -14.44 -18.13 3.11
N VAL A 94 -15.33 -18.49 2.17
CA VAL A 94 -16.50 -19.35 2.45
C VAL A 94 -16.11 -20.82 2.51
N ILE A 95 -15.28 -21.28 1.59
CA ILE A 95 -15.08 -22.71 1.30
C ILE A 95 -13.65 -23.14 1.62
N GLY A 96 -12.65 -22.45 1.05
CA GLY A 96 -11.25 -22.87 1.11
C GLY A 96 -10.62 -22.83 2.50
N ASP A 97 -10.98 -21.85 3.32
CA ASP A 97 -10.39 -21.63 4.63
C ASP A 97 -11.31 -22.08 5.79
N ARG A 98 -12.63 -22.18 5.55
CA ARG A 98 -13.62 -22.51 6.61
C ARG A 98 -14.18 -23.93 6.58
N ILE A 99 -14.31 -24.55 5.40
CA ILE A 99 -15.10 -25.79 5.26
C ILE A 99 -14.24 -26.95 4.74
N LEU A 100 -13.37 -26.69 3.76
CA LEU A 100 -12.50 -27.71 3.17
C LEU A 100 -11.05 -27.42 3.55
N TYR A 101 -10.23 -28.48 3.64
CA TYR A 101 -8.79 -28.38 3.91
C TYR A 101 -8.13 -27.21 3.14
N PRO A 102 -7.10 -26.54 3.70
CA PRO A 102 -6.37 -25.42 3.06
C PRO A 102 -5.80 -25.69 1.65
N ARG A 103 -5.90 -26.94 1.17
CA ARG A 103 -5.45 -27.40 -0.15
C ARG A 103 -6.27 -26.83 -1.32
N LEU A 104 -7.51 -26.37 -1.07
CA LEU A 104 -8.37 -25.76 -2.10
C LEU A 104 -8.48 -24.24 -1.97
N SER A 105 -7.76 -23.64 -1.02
CA SER A 105 -7.61 -22.20 -0.90
C SER A 105 -6.68 -21.71 -2.01
N PHE A 106 -7.10 -20.69 -2.75
CA PHE A 106 -6.31 -20.02 -3.77
C PHE A 106 -5.30 -19.02 -3.17
N GLY A 107 -5.23 -18.91 -1.84
CA GLY A 107 -4.28 -18.08 -1.12
C GLY A 107 -4.65 -16.60 -1.08
N PHE A 108 -5.95 -16.31 -1.12
CA PHE A 108 -6.51 -14.97 -1.06
C PHE A 108 -7.06 -14.62 0.33
N ALA A 109 -6.73 -15.34 1.39
CA ALA A 109 -7.17 -14.98 2.74
C ALA A 109 -6.67 -13.56 3.08
N THR A 110 -7.55 -12.76 3.68
CA THR A 110 -7.20 -11.41 4.15
C THR A 110 -7.54 -11.22 5.60
N LEU A 111 -6.62 -10.59 6.33
CA LEU A 111 -6.85 -10.08 7.68
C LEU A 111 -6.86 -8.55 7.59
N THR A 112 -7.95 -7.93 8.00
CA THR A 112 -8.05 -6.47 8.15
C THR A 112 -8.05 -6.13 9.63
N GLN A 113 -7.14 -5.26 10.05
CA GLN A 113 -7.04 -4.78 11.42
C GLN A 113 -6.99 -3.27 11.49
N TYR A 114 -7.44 -2.74 12.62
CA TYR A 114 -7.45 -1.32 12.97
C TYR A 114 -6.71 -1.14 14.30
N PRO A 115 -6.04 0.00 14.56
CA PRO A 115 -5.59 0.35 15.90
C PRO A 115 -6.80 0.45 16.83
N GLY A 116 -6.62 0.17 18.12
CA GLY A 116 -7.69 0.21 19.11
C GLY A 116 -8.83 -0.80 18.88
N SER A 117 -8.70 -1.75 17.93
CA SER A 117 -9.75 -2.77 17.72
C SER A 117 -10.00 -3.57 18.99
N ILE A 118 -11.28 -3.77 19.32
CA ILE A 118 -11.74 -4.43 20.56
C ILE A 118 -11.21 -5.88 20.57
N GLY A 119 -10.14 -6.10 21.31
CA GLY A 119 -9.42 -7.36 21.47
C GLY A 119 -8.44 -7.31 22.64
N LEU A 120 -7.78 -8.43 22.97
CA LEU A 120 -6.98 -8.61 24.19
C LEU A 120 -5.78 -7.64 24.32
N ASN A 121 -5.30 -7.04 23.23
CA ASN A 121 -4.00 -6.34 23.20
C ASN A 121 -4.07 -4.82 22.96
N ASN A 122 -5.26 -4.26 22.72
CA ASN A 122 -5.59 -2.82 22.59
C ASN A 122 -4.46 -1.93 22.01
N PRO A 123 -4.05 -2.14 20.75
CA PRO A 123 -2.90 -1.45 20.17
C PRO A 123 -3.15 0.05 19.98
N VAL A 124 -2.17 0.89 20.31
CA VAL A 124 -2.26 2.35 20.24
C VAL A 124 -1.94 2.89 18.84
N ASP A 125 -2.57 4.00 18.49
CA ASP A 125 -2.13 4.90 17.43
C ASP A 125 -1.97 6.33 17.92
N GLY A 126 -1.23 7.12 17.15
CA GLY A 126 -0.95 8.51 17.52
C GLY A 126 0.29 9.09 16.87
N PHE A 127 0.81 10.14 17.49
CA PHE A 127 2.13 10.68 17.18
C PHE A 127 2.88 11.13 18.42
N VAL A 128 4.20 11.14 18.29
CA VAL A 128 5.10 11.84 19.21
C VAL A 128 5.69 13.03 18.47
N GLU A 129 5.64 14.19 19.11
CA GLU A 129 6.17 15.44 18.57
C GLU A 129 7.36 15.91 19.39
N LEU A 130 8.34 16.48 18.69
CA LEU A 130 9.31 17.37 19.28
C LEU A 130 9.16 18.76 18.66
N PHE A 131 8.72 19.71 19.47
CA PHE A 131 8.69 21.14 19.17
C PHE A 131 9.54 21.94 20.17
N PRO A 132 10.85 22.06 19.96
CA PRO A 132 11.76 22.68 20.91
C PRO A 132 11.62 24.21 20.94
N ALA A 133 12.28 24.82 21.92
CA ALA A 133 12.46 26.27 22.00
C ALA A 133 13.24 26.82 20.79
N ALA A 134 13.15 28.14 20.57
CA ALA A 134 13.90 28.81 19.51
C ALA A 134 15.42 28.62 19.64
N GLY A 135 16.11 28.52 18.51
CA GLY A 135 17.57 28.39 18.42
C GLY A 135 18.09 26.96 18.27
N THR A 136 17.23 25.94 18.16
CA THR A 136 17.69 24.58 17.87
C THR A 136 18.00 24.37 16.39
N THR A 137 18.99 23.53 16.12
CA THR A 137 19.35 23.13 14.76
C THR A 137 18.46 21.99 14.28
N TRP A 138 18.38 21.82 12.96
CA TRP A 138 17.77 20.66 12.32
C TRP A 138 18.29 19.35 12.94
N ALA A 139 19.62 19.19 12.95
CA ALA A 139 20.27 17.98 13.42
C ALA A 139 19.96 17.69 14.90
N ALA A 140 20.10 18.69 15.77
CA ALA A 140 19.83 18.53 17.19
C ALA A 140 18.37 18.13 17.48
N THR A 141 17.42 18.65 16.70
CA THR A 141 16.01 18.33 16.87
C THR A 141 15.68 16.96 16.27
N ARG A 142 16.19 16.64 15.08
CA ARG A 142 15.94 15.35 14.42
C ARG A 142 16.50 14.17 15.22
N ASP A 143 17.72 14.34 15.75
CA ASP A 143 18.49 13.29 16.45
C ASP A 143 18.18 13.22 17.95
N ALA A 144 17.23 14.03 18.42
CA ALA A 144 16.74 13.93 19.79
C ALA A 144 16.13 12.54 20.03
N THR A 145 16.30 12.04 21.25
CA THR A 145 15.76 10.73 21.67
C THR A 145 14.41 10.86 22.38
N ILE A 146 14.01 12.08 22.74
CA ILE A 146 12.80 12.35 23.51
C ILE A 146 12.05 13.53 22.87
N GLY A 147 10.74 13.34 22.67
CA GLY A 147 9.81 14.39 22.26
C GLY A 147 9.37 15.27 23.43
N ASN A 148 8.40 16.15 23.19
CA ASN A 148 7.79 16.96 24.25
C ASN A 148 6.27 16.94 24.23
N LEU A 149 5.66 16.23 23.28
CA LEU A 149 4.22 16.03 23.20
C LEU A 149 3.90 14.64 22.68
N VAL A 150 2.84 14.05 23.22
CA VAL A 150 2.22 12.82 22.75
C VAL A 150 0.74 13.10 22.50
N SER A 151 0.19 12.52 21.44
CA SER A 151 -1.24 12.62 21.12
C SER A 151 -1.75 11.33 20.50
N ASN A 152 -3.02 11.02 20.75
CA ASN A 152 -3.75 9.92 20.12
C ASN A 152 -4.44 10.37 18.81
N GLY A 153 -4.03 11.50 18.24
CA GLY A 153 -4.45 11.94 16.90
C GLY A 153 -3.46 11.49 15.82
N GLY A 154 -3.82 11.61 14.54
CA GLY A 154 -2.91 11.31 13.45
C GLY A 154 -2.23 12.56 12.89
N PHE A 155 -0.92 12.72 13.11
CA PHE A 155 -0.13 13.82 12.54
C PHE A 155 1.28 13.36 12.19
N ILE A 156 1.71 13.57 10.95
CA ILE A 156 3.07 13.32 10.48
C ILE A 156 3.58 14.55 9.73
N GLY A 157 4.80 14.97 9.99
CA GLY A 157 5.38 16.08 9.24
C GLY A 157 6.64 16.67 9.84
N VAL A 158 7.21 17.60 9.08
CA VAL A 158 8.33 18.44 9.49
C VAL A 158 7.95 19.89 9.28
N TYR A 159 8.37 20.76 10.18
CA TYR A 159 8.17 22.19 10.03
C TYR A 159 9.36 23.02 10.50
N HIS A 160 9.45 24.21 9.93
CA HIS A 160 10.47 25.22 10.20
C HIS A 160 9.82 26.61 10.34
N GLN A 161 10.27 27.38 11.32
CA GLN A 161 9.86 28.78 11.51
C GLN A 161 11.10 29.68 11.61
N LEU A 162 11.23 30.73 10.79
CA LEU A 162 12.38 31.65 10.84
C LEU A 162 12.28 32.73 11.92
N TRP A 163 11.08 33.26 12.19
CA TRP A 163 10.89 34.33 13.18
C TRP A 163 11.30 33.92 14.60
N GLN A 164 11.37 32.60 14.83
CA GLN A 164 11.99 31.96 15.97
C GLN A 164 12.66 30.68 15.45
N PRO A 165 13.92 30.73 14.97
CA PRO A 165 14.54 29.66 14.19
C PRO A 165 14.44 28.34 14.96
N ARG A 166 13.51 27.48 14.54
CA ARG A 166 13.25 26.20 15.18
C ARG A 166 12.70 25.22 14.17
N TRP A 167 13.05 23.98 14.43
CA TRP A 167 12.61 22.82 13.70
C TRP A 167 11.68 22.02 14.57
N GLY A 168 10.71 21.35 13.98
CA GLY A 168 10.00 20.33 14.71
C GLY A 168 9.50 19.22 13.82
N PHE A 169 9.26 18.10 14.49
CA PHE A 169 9.05 16.80 13.86
C PHE A 169 7.86 16.14 14.54
N ARG A 170 6.94 15.63 13.73
CA ARG A 170 5.81 14.81 14.15
C ARG A 170 5.97 13.45 13.53
N ARG A 171 6.14 12.42 14.36
CA ARG A 171 6.36 11.04 13.92
C ARG A 171 5.16 10.20 14.34
N GLY A 172 4.51 9.58 13.36
CA GLY A 172 3.29 8.80 13.56
C GLY A 172 3.59 7.36 13.97
N PHE A 173 2.70 6.77 14.74
CA PHE A 173 2.74 5.36 15.16
C PHE A 173 1.36 4.76 14.98
N ASP A 174 1.28 3.64 14.27
CA ASP A 174 0.06 2.84 14.15
C ASP A 174 0.39 1.38 14.42
N LEU A 175 -0.21 0.82 15.48
CA LEU A 175 -0.01 -0.56 15.88
C LEU A 175 -1.24 -1.39 15.57
N PHE A 176 -1.03 -2.64 15.14
CA PHE A 176 -2.10 -3.53 14.69
C PHE A 176 -1.94 -4.92 15.32
N ASP A 177 -3.00 -5.45 15.93
CA ASP A 177 -3.00 -6.81 16.45
C ASP A 177 -3.16 -7.82 15.31
N THR A 178 -2.06 -8.34 14.82
CA THR A 178 -2.03 -9.32 13.73
C THR A 178 -1.88 -10.76 14.23
N SER A 179 -2.09 -11.00 15.54
CA SER A 179 -1.94 -12.33 16.16
C SER A 179 -2.88 -13.40 15.59
N ALA A 180 -4.02 -12.98 15.04
CA ALA A 180 -4.99 -13.85 14.38
C ALA A 180 -4.43 -14.55 13.11
N LEU A 181 -3.32 -14.08 12.55
CA LEU A 181 -2.65 -14.75 11.42
C LEU A 181 -2.15 -16.15 11.83
N GLY A 182 -1.59 -16.27 13.04
CA GLY A 182 -0.97 -17.50 13.52
C GLY A 182 0.40 -17.78 12.87
N SER A 183 1.21 -18.60 13.55
CA SER A 183 2.61 -18.85 13.16
C SER A 183 2.77 -19.54 11.80
N SER A 184 1.77 -20.29 11.35
CA SER A 184 1.78 -21.02 10.07
C SER A 184 1.38 -20.18 8.85
N ALA A 185 0.93 -18.93 9.05
CA ALA A 185 0.58 -18.04 7.95
C ALA A 185 1.80 -17.70 7.07
N VAL A 186 1.56 -17.71 5.77
CA VAL A 186 2.48 -17.28 4.73
C VAL A 186 1.93 -15.98 4.14
N ILE A 187 2.56 -14.87 4.46
CA ILE A 187 2.14 -13.54 4.01
C ILE A 187 2.53 -13.36 2.55
N SER A 188 1.62 -12.84 1.72
CA SER A 188 1.85 -12.59 0.30
C SER A 188 1.82 -11.10 -0.06
N ALA A 189 1.07 -10.30 0.69
CA ALA A 189 1.04 -8.84 0.55
C ALA A 189 0.53 -8.19 1.83
N TRP A 190 0.83 -6.91 2.02
CA TRP A 190 0.13 -6.09 3.01
C TRP A 190 0.02 -4.65 2.51
N THR A 191 -0.97 -3.92 3.02
CA THR A 191 -1.19 -2.50 2.73
C THR A 191 -1.70 -1.84 4.00
N VAL A 192 -1.02 -0.78 4.43
CA VAL A 192 -1.53 0.12 5.46
C VAL A 192 -2.16 1.33 4.78
N SER A 193 -3.26 1.84 5.32
CA SER A 193 -3.96 2.97 4.73
C SER A 193 -4.37 3.99 5.79
N LEU A 194 -4.12 5.27 5.49
CA LEU A 194 -4.45 6.40 6.37
C LEU A 194 -5.55 7.26 5.73
N TYR A 195 -6.61 7.57 6.48
CA TYR A 195 -7.67 8.47 5.99
C TYR A 195 -7.32 9.91 6.32
N GLY A 196 -7.13 10.75 5.29
CA GLY A 196 -6.68 12.13 5.51
C GLY A 196 -7.75 13.08 6.06
N ILE A 197 -7.27 14.10 6.78
CA ILE A 197 -8.05 15.22 7.33
C ILE A 197 -7.59 16.55 6.70
N ALA A 198 -6.28 16.79 6.72
CA ALA A 198 -5.67 18.02 6.23
C ALA A 198 -4.24 17.72 5.74
N LYS A 199 -3.67 18.65 4.97
CA LYS A 199 -2.30 18.58 4.50
C LYS A 199 -1.74 19.98 4.24
N THR A 200 -0.43 20.11 4.40
CA THR A 200 0.33 21.31 4.08
C THR A 200 1.60 20.89 3.35
N ASP A 201 1.89 21.51 2.20
CA ASP A 201 3.07 21.21 1.40
C ASP A 201 3.69 22.51 0.88
N ASN A 202 4.22 23.32 1.79
CA ASN A 202 4.85 24.59 1.47
C ASN A 202 6.28 24.41 0.96
N VAL A 203 6.94 23.29 1.29
CA VAL A 203 8.27 22.97 0.77
C VAL A 203 8.16 22.42 -0.65
N ASN A 204 7.23 21.47 -0.88
CA ASN A 204 6.87 20.89 -2.16
C ASN A 204 8.07 20.55 -3.06
N ASP A 205 8.95 19.69 -2.55
CA ASP A 205 10.11 19.22 -3.27
C ASP A 205 10.18 17.68 -3.34
N ALA A 206 11.32 17.14 -3.77
CA ALA A 206 11.50 15.69 -3.92
C ALA A 206 11.38 14.88 -2.61
N TYR A 207 11.36 15.56 -1.46
CA TYR A 207 11.29 14.95 -0.12
C TYR A 207 9.96 15.20 0.58
N SER A 208 9.04 15.96 -0.02
CA SER A 208 7.65 16.16 0.43
C SER A 208 6.77 14.90 0.24
N TYR A 209 7.10 13.82 0.94
CA TYR A 209 6.32 12.59 0.96
C TYR A 209 6.25 11.99 2.36
N ILE A 210 5.26 11.12 2.56
CA ILE A 210 5.13 10.30 3.76
C ILE A 210 5.64 8.89 3.46
N ALA A 211 6.37 8.32 4.40
CA ALA A 211 6.90 6.97 4.33
C ALA A 211 6.52 6.16 5.57
N ALA A 212 6.06 4.92 5.35
CA ALA A 212 5.92 3.94 6.41
C ALA A 212 7.27 3.32 6.74
N VAL A 213 7.58 3.21 8.03
CA VAL A 213 8.80 2.63 8.59
C VAL A 213 8.43 1.62 9.67
N THR A 214 9.39 0.79 10.10
CA THR A 214 9.21 -0.01 11.32
C THR A 214 9.18 0.89 12.55
N SER A 215 8.47 0.50 13.61
CA SER A 215 8.52 1.20 14.90
C SER A 215 8.76 0.23 16.06
N THR A 216 9.31 0.76 17.15
CA THR A 216 9.64 -0.01 18.37
C THR A 216 9.21 0.70 19.65
N PRO A 217 7.99 1.30 19.75
CA PRO A 217 7.56 1.91 20.99
C PRO A 217 7.59 0.90 22.14
N ALA A 218 7.92 1.39 23.33
CA ALA A 218 8.13 0.58 24.52
C ALA A 218 6.84 -0.15 24.94
N SER A 219 5.70 0.54 24.82
CA SER A 219 4.38 -0.01 25.07
C SER A 219 3.60 -0.19 23.78
N THR A 220 2.60 -1.06 23.83
CA THR A 220 1.64 -1.24 22.73
C THR A 220 0.32 -0.56 22.98
N THR A 221 0.06 -0.07 24.20
CA THR A 221 -1.26 0.46 24.62
C THR A 221 -1.25 1.96 24.90
N ALA A 222 -0.07 2.58 24.96
CA ALA A 222 0.10 4.02 25.14
C ALA A 222 1.47 4.44 24.58
N LEU A 223 1.51 5.61 23.94
CA LEU A 223 2.78 6.24 23.55
C LEU A 223 3.29 7.13 24.69
N ILE A 224 4.60 7.29 24.77
CA ILE A 224 5.27 8.24 25.66
C ILE A 224 6.27 9.09 24.87
N THR A 225 6.79 10.17 25.47
CA THR A 225 7.72 11.08 24.81
C THR A 225 9.03 10.42 24.39
N GLU A 226 9.46 9.40 25.12
CA GLU A 226 10.65 8.59 24.88
C GLU A 226 10.50 7.66 23.67
N ASP A 227 9.30 7.54 23.11
CA ASP A 227 9.11 6.80 21.85
C ASP A 227 9.55 7.61 20.63
N PHE A 228 9.90 8.90 20.76
CA PHE A 228 10.18 9.79 19.62
C PHE A 228 11.24 9.26 18.63
N ASP A 229 12.29 8.59 19.11
CA ASP A 229 13.33 7.99 18.27
C ASP A 229 13.09 6.51 17.92
N GLN A 230 11.97 5.93 18.37
CA GLN A 230 11.62 4.52 18.17
C GLN A 230 11.01 4.25 16.78
N LEU A 231 11.58 4.87 15.74
CA LEU A 231 11.21 4.65 14.34
C LEU A 231 12.43 4.30 13.49
N GLY A 232 12.21 3.40 12.52
CA GLY A 232 13.20 3.01 11.53
C GLY A 232 13.63 4.17 10.62
N GLY A 233 14.80 4.00 10.01
CA GLY A 233 15.37 4.92 9.02
C GLY A 233 15.12 4.53 7.56
N THR A 234 14.36 3.45 7.30
CA THR A 234 14.18 2.90 5.95
C THR A 234 12.69 2.68 5.66
N SER A 235 12.23 3.15 4.50
CA SER A 235 10.86 2.91 4.05
C SER A 235 10.60 1.42 3.78
N ILE A 236 9.50 0.91 4.33
CA ILE A 236 9.04 -0.49 4.19
C ILE A 236 7.80 -0.62 3.28
N ALA A 237 7.39 0.47 2.63
CA ALA A 237 6.25 0.51 1.73
C ALA A 237 6.48 1.53 0.59
N SER A 238 5.54 1.60 -0.35
CA SER A 238 5.42 2.75 -1.25
C SER A 238 5.24 4.03 -0.44
N THR A 239 5.79 5.14 -0.93
CA THR A 239 5.58 6.46 -0.34
C THR A 239 4.36 7.14 -0.95
N VAL A 240 3.80 8.10 -0.22
CA VAL A 240 2.70 8.95 -0.72
C VAL A 240 3.17 10.39 -0.68
N ASP A 241 3.18 11.03 -1.86
CA ASP A 241 3.46 12.44 -2.02
C ASP A 241 2.42 13.30 -1.26
N ILE A 242 2.88 14.30 -0.51
CA ILE A 242 2.00 15.13 0.33
C ILE A 242 1.01 15.90 -0.55
N THR A 243 1.46 16.52 -1.65
CA THR A 243 0.58 17.16 -2.64
C THR A 243 -0.46 16.16 -3.18
N GLY A 244 -0.11 14.90 -3.35
CA GLY A 244 -1.00 13.80 -3.75
C GLY A 244 -1.94 13.26 -2.66
N PHE A 245 -1.72 13.57 -1.39
CA PHE A 245 -2.46 12.97 -0.26
C PHE A 245 -3.95 13.37 -0.26
N SER A 246 -4.85 12.40 -0.23
CA SER A 246 -6.30 12.62 -0.16
C SER A 246 -6.73 13.02 1.25
N ILE A 247 -7.52 14.09 1.36
CA ILE A 247 -8.11 14.56 2.64
C ILE A 247 -9.58 14.15 2.82
N THR A 248 -10.11 13.35 1.89
CA THR A 248 -11.49 12.83 1.93
C THR A 248 -11.52 11.35 1.57
N GLY A 249 -10.43 10.63 1.86
CA GLY A 249 -10.28 9.22 1.52
C GLY A 249 -8.99 8.62 2.05
N TYR A 250 -8.88 7.30 1.87
CA TYR A 250 -7.68 6.54 2.24
C TYR A 250 -6.53 6.77 1.27
N ASN A 251 -5.33 6.83 1.84
CA ASN A 251 -4.06 6.86 1.15
C ASN A 251 -3.33 5.56 1.46
N ASP A 252 -3.05 4.77 0.41
CA ASP A 252 -2.51 3.42 0.56
C ASP A 252 -0.98 3.40 0.48
N PHE A 253 -0.36 2.77 1.46
CA PHE A 253 1.06 2.45 1.51
C PHE A 253 1.22 0.94 1.31
N VAL A 254 1.62 0.56 0.10
CA VAL A 254 1.74 -0.84 -0.30
C VAL A 254 3.08 -1.38 0.17
N GLY A 255 3.05 -2.41 1.03
CA GLY A 255 4.23 -3.00 1.63
C GLY A 255 5.21 -3.58 0.61
N ASN A 256 6.50 -3.30 0.79
CA ASN A 256 7.58 -3.87 -0.02
C ASN A 256 8.40 -4.94 0.74
N ASN A 257 8.24 -5.01 2.07
CA ASN A 257 8.90 -5.97 2.94
C ASN A 257 7.87 -6.76 3.77
N LEU A 258 7.76 -8.06 3.53
CA LEU A 258 6.78 -8.92 4.19
C LEU A 258 7.18 -9.32 5.62
N THR A 259 8.46 -9.19 5.99
CA THR A 259 8.95 -9.61 7.31
C THR A 259 8.52 -8.68 8.44
N VAL A 260 7.95 -7.52 8.11
CA VAL A 260 7.47 -6.53 9.08
C VAL A 260 6.23 -7.02 9.83
N ILE A 261 5.41 -7.85 9.19
CA ILE A 261 4.15 -8.31 9.79
C ILE A 261 4.43 -9.37 10.86
N ASN A 262 4.04 -9.08 12.10
CA ASN A 262 4.15 -10.00 13.22
C ASN A 262 2.96 -10.97 13.24
N LYS A 263 3.21 -12.24 12.87
CA LYS A 263 2.15 -13.23 12.71
C LYS A 263 1.46 -13.69 14.00
N THR A 264 2.08 -13.48 15.15
CA THR A 264 1.59 -14.02 16.44
C THR A 264 1.42 -12.93 17.51
N GLY A 265 1.49 -11.67 17.11
CA GLY A 265 1.40 -10.54 18.04
C GLY A 265 1.12 -9.25 17.29
N ILE A 266 1.64 -8.15 17.84
CA ILE A 266 1.40 -6.81 17.29
C ILE A 266 2.42 -6.50 16.19
N THR A 267 1.90 -6.08 15.03
CA THR A 267 2.68 -5.41 14.00
C THR A 267 2.80 -3.94 14.36
N LYS A 268 4.03 -3.44 14.44
CA LYS A 268 4.34 -2.05 14.84
C LYS A 268 4.82 -1.27 13.63
N LEU A 269 4.01 -0.33 13.15
CA LEU A 269 4.35 0.57 12.06
C LEU A 269 4.55 1.98 12.60
N GLY A 270 5.42 2.73 11.94
CA GLY A 270 5.61 4.15 12.18
C GLY A 270 5.62 4.91 10.87
N PHE A 271 5.54 6.23 10.95
CA PHE A 271 5.51 7.10 9.79
C PHE A 271 6.39 8.32 9.98
N ARG A 272 7.18 8.60 8.94
CA ARG A 272 8.05 9.77 8.87
C ARG A 272 7.80 10.51 7.58
N GLU A 273 7.99 11.81 7.63
CA GLU A 273 8.04 12.63 6.44
C GLU A 273 9.44 12.50 5.79
N GLY A 274 9.53 12.71 4.47
CA GLY A 274 10.70 12.38 3.68
C GLY A 274 11.97 13.18 4.02
N HIS A 275 11.85 14.45 4.41
CA HIS A 275 12.99 15.24 4.90
C HIS A 275 13.54 14.65 6.21
N ASP A 276 12.65 14.28 7.14
CA ASP A 276 13.04 13.61 8.39
C ASP A 276 13.73 12.26 8.13
N LEU A 277 13.13 11.45 7.24
CA LEU A 277 13.64 10.13 6.86
C LEU A 277 15.02 10.22 6.21
N MET A 278 15.17 11.11 5.22
CA MET A 278 16.38 11.24 4.41
C MET A 278 17.46 12.11 5.08
N ASN A 279 17.13 12.76 6.21
CA ASN A 279 17.99 13.73 6.90
C ASN A 279 18.41 14.89 5.98
N ILE A 280 17.43 15.55 5.38
CA ILE A 280 17.64 16.68 4.49
C ILE A 280 16.83 17.85 5.02
N SER A 281 17.49 18.92 5.48
CA SER A 281 16.78 20.12 5.90
C SER A 281 16.38 20.97 4.69
N PHE A 282 15.37 21.81 4.86
CA PHE A 282 14.99 22.87 3.93
C PHE A 282 15.28 24.25 4.50
N THR A 283 15.00 25.33 3.75
CA THR A 283 15.20 26.71 4.23
C THR A 283 13.97 27.61 3.99
N ASN A 284 12.92 27.09 3.35
CA ASN A 284 11.68 27.81 3.10
C ASN A 284 11.02 28.26 4.41
N ASP A 285 10.34 29.41 4.37
CA ASP A 285 9.66 29.99 5.53
C ASP A 285 8.26 30.55 5.22
N PRO A 286 7.25 30.19 6.04
CA PRO A 286 7.28 29.06 6.96
C PRO A 286 7.24 27.75 6.17
N GLY A 287 8.26 26.91 6.37
CA GLY A 287 8.38 25.63 5.67
C GLY A 287 7.61 24.58 6.44
N TYR A 288 6.45 24.19 5.90
CA TYR A 288 5.59 23.13 6.45
C TYR A 288 5.43 22.04 5.39
N SER A 289 5.75 20.81 5.77
CA SER A 289 5.45 19.61 4.99
C SER A 289 4.82 18.59 5.93
N ASP A 290 3.49 18.53 5.95
CA ASP A 290 2.76 17.76 6.95
C ASP A 290 1.38 17.27 6.49
N ILE A 291 0.89 16.23 7.16
CA ILE A 291 -0.44 15.65 6.97
C ILE A 291 -1.12 15.41 8.31
N ASN A 292 -2.44 15.51 8.32
CA ASN A 292 -3.29 15.06 9.40
C ASN A 292 -4.16 13.91 8.91
N TYR A 293 -4.36 12.89 9.74
CA TYR A 293 -5.18 11.73 9.45
C TYR A 293 -6.01 11.32 10.66
N TYR A 294 -7.10 10.58 10.43
CA TYR A 294 -7.91 10.04 11.51
C TYR A 294 -7.15 8.92 12.23
N ALA A 295 -7.09 9.01 13.55
CA ALA A 295 -6.68 7.94 14.45
C ALA A 295 -7.93 7.24 15.02
N ALA A 296 -7.76 6.05 15.61
CA ALA A 296 -8.79 5.18 16.16
C ALA A 296 -9.56 5.81 17.34
N ALA A 297 -9.04 6.89 17.92
CA ALA A 297 -9.78 7.71 18.89
C ALA A 297 -10.97 8.47 18.27
N ALA A 298 -11.05 8.58 16.94
CA ALA A 298 -12.17 9.19 16.24
C ALA A 298 -13.44 8.33 16.35
N THR A 299 -14.60 8.98 16.51
CA THR A 299 -15.87 8.24 16.63
C THR A 299 -16.26 7.63 15.27
N GLY A 300 -16.33 6.30 15.22
CA GLY A 300 -16.79 5.55 14.05
C GLY A 300 -15.65 5.00 13.21
N THR A 301 -15.65 3.69 12.99
CA THR A 301 -14.51 2.93 12.46
C THR A 301 -14.27 3.07 10.95
N THR A 302 -15.03 3.91 10.26
CA THR A 302 -14.95 4.02 8.81
C THR A 302 -13.71 4.78 8.32
N GLN A 303 -13.06 5.53 9.20
CA GLN A 303 -11.92 6.40 8.87
C GLN A 303 -10.63 6.02 9.61
N ASP A 304 -10.69 5.06 10.53
CA ASP A 304 -9.53 4.60 11.31
C ASP A 304 -8.39 4.13 10.39
N PRO A 305 -7.13 4.24 10.83
CA PRO A 305 -6.02 3.60 10.13
C PRO A 305 -6.31 2.11 9.98
N LYS A 306 -5.95 1.54 8.82
CA LYS A 306 -6.21 0.12 8.56
C LYS A 306 -5.00 -0.58 8.00
N LEU A 307 -4.78 -1.81 8.46
CA LEU A 307 -3.80 -2.73 7.91
C LEU A 307 -4.54 -3.91 7.29
N VAL A 308 -4.34 -4.13 6.00
CA VAL A 308 -4.84 -5.29 5.28
C VAL A 308 -3.66 -6.20 4.95
N VAL A 309 -3.66 -7.42 5.48
CA VAL A 309 -2.65 -8.45 5.21
C VAL A 309 -3.29 -9.54 4.35
N THR A 310 -2.69 -9.85 3.20
CA THR A 310 -3.04 -11.03 2.39
C THR A 310 -2.10 -12.18 2.77
N TYR A 311 -2.66 -13.35 3.03
CA TYR A 311 -1.92 -14.52 3.47
C TYR A 311 -2.53 -15.82 2.98
N SER A 312 -1.79 -16.91 3.13
CA SER A 312 -2.31 -18.27 3.03
C SER A 312 -1.91 -19.07 4.26
N LEU A 313 -2.71 -20.08 4.59
CA LEU A 313 -2.35 -21.05 5.63
C LEU A 313 -1.62 -22.21 4.98
N SER A 314 -0.48 -22.61 5.54
CA SER A 314 0.16 -23.85 5.11
C SER A 314 -0.76 -25.01 5.47
N ALA A 315 -1.05 -25.89 4.50
CA ALA A 315 -1.76 -27.12 4.81
C ALA A 315 -1.00 -27.84 5.94
N LEU A 316 -1.70 -28.14 7.05
CA LEU A 316 -1.15 -29.00 8.10
C LEU A 316 -0.56 -30.23 7.41
N SER A 317 0.74 -30.45 7.55
CA SER A 317 1.36 -31.69 7.09
C SER A 317 0.57 -32.80 7.74
N GLY A 318 -0.14 -33.59 6.93
CA GLY A 318 -1.04 -34.63 7.41
C GLY A 318 -0.28 -35.55 8.35
N GLY A 319 -0.44 -35.30 9.65
CA GLY A 319 -0.22 -36.33 10.64
C GLY A 319 -1.09 -37.49 10.22
N ALA A 320 -0.47 -38.65 10.06
CA ALA A 320 -1.11 -39.87 9.66
C ALA A 320 -2.34 -40.14 10.52
N PHE A 321 -3.52 -39.74 10.05
CA PHE A 321 -4.76 -40.46 10.35
C PHE A 321 -4.70 -41.72 9.49
N LEU A 322 -3.85 -42.67 9.92
CA LEU A 322 -4.06 -44.06 9.60
C LEU A 322 -5.45 -44.38 10.14
N LEU A 323 -6.37 -44.58 9.22
CA LEU A 323 -7.68 -45.16 9.45
C LEU A 323 -7.45 -46.61 9.92
N ASN A 324 -7.07 -46.78 11.18
CA ASN A 324 -7.29 -48.05 11.88
C ASN A 324 -8.77 -48.07 12.28
N MET A 325 -9.62 -48.40 11.30
CA MET A 325 -10.93 -48.96 11.60
C MET A 325 -10.95 -50.37 11.00
N ILE A 326 -10.83 -51.31 11.94
CA ILE A 326 -11.43 -52.67 12.00
C ILE A 326 -12.02 -53.18 10.70
#